data_AF-A0A3S3H4M4-F1
#
_entry.id   AF-A0A3S3H4M4-F1
#
_cell.length_a   1.000
_cell.length_b   1.000
_cell.length_c   1.000
_cell.angle_alpha   90.00
_cell.angle_beta   90.00
_cell.angle_gamma   90.00
#
_symmetry.space_group_name_H-M   'P 1'
#
loop_
_entity.id
_entity.type
_entity.pdbx_description
1 polymer ?
#
loop_
_entity_poly.entity_id
_entity_poly.type
_entity_poly.pdbx_seq_one_letter_code
_entity_poly.pdbx_strand_id
1 'polypeptide(L)'
;MSGAEKKTRRNGKAACALLLATSVFALLRPAQAYAQVTELRGEVSESAILDDQQRKTRQLSLASAQEQTAQAGATSQSTAPTPAYQPASPGAVQDDDTAPATGSIFDPPEATDDPFADTPVPPPRPSSATQGAADQDEAAETRAAETQAAATTATMDDEDTAETDQDPINSRAVTIDSADRQPLDPGAERVEAIEGRNRRAEDDPFAATGIKLGSFVIRPTLEQGLRASSNADSSSEGKPALLSETTLRFNAKSDWRENSAVVDGYGTFLKTISGDEVEEARGRVDGTLNVDFDNDLRAIARLGYEAAPESASSPVVIEGTVEQPVRQTIDGSLAVEKDAGKMRFALTGAVEHDIYGDARLSTGGTLSQKDRDSTLYTATLRTGYEISPAITPFTEIEIGRRVYDLRVDSNGFERSSTRLGVRAGAELDLGEKLAGEFSAGWLREAIDDDRLQAISGATVNADLRWSPQRGTTIGLTGQTIVEGTTTANESGTILYSGRLTGEREIRANLTGNAALGVDWRDYIGSDGHDLMLSAEAGLTWWLNRYAGLTTRARTEKQISNLEGRDYTAHSIFVGVTLQP
;
A
#
# COMPACT_ATOMS: atom_id res chain seq x y z
N MET A 1 -54.25 -43.09 -26.07
CA MET A 1 -53.62 -42.85 -27.40
C MET A 1 -52.98 -41.48 -27.30
N SER A 2 -51.66 -41.42 -27.07
CA SER A 2 -50.60 -41.31 -28.10
C SER A 2 -50.47 -39.88 -28.64
N GLY A 3 -49.34 -39.17 -28.49
CA GLY A 3 -48.09 -39.51 -27.79
C GLY A 3 -46.93 -38.59 -28.21
N ALA A 4 -45.77 -38.73 -27.53
CA ALA A 4 -44.47 -38.07 -27.82
C ALA A 4 -44.39 -36.53 -27.66
N GLU A 5 -43.24 -35.91 -27.34
CA GLU A 5 -42.06 -36.36 -26.56
C GLU A 5 -41.25 -35.12 -26.05
N LYS A 6 -40.36 -35.31 -25.07
CA LYS A 6 -39.47 -34.26 -24.51
C LYS A 6 -38.39 -33.82 -25.51
N LYS A 7 -38.01 -32.53 -25.45
CA LYS A 7 -36.58 -32.15 -25.59
C LYS A 7 -36.24 -30.85 -24.86
N THR A 8 -35.59 -30.99 -23.70
CA THR A 8 -34.91 -29.89 -23.01
C THR A 8 -33.69 -29.42 -23.79
N ARG A 9 -33.45 -28.10 -23.83
CA ARG A 9 -32.14 -27.54 -24.20
C ARG A 9 -31.65 -26.61 -23.09
N ARG A 10 -30.58 -27.04 -22.42
CA ARG A 10 -29.59 -26.12 -21.84
C ARG A 10 -28.93 -25.34 -22.98
N ASN A 11 -28.54 -24.09 -22.71
CA ASN A 11 -27.21 -23.52 -22.95
C ASN A 11 -27.18 -22.09 -22.35
N GLY A 12 -26.00 -21.53 -22.09
CA GLY A 12 -25.86 -20.20 -21.47
C GLY A 12 -25.25 -20.14 -20.06
N LYS A 13 -24.43 -21.13 -19.65
CA LYS A 13 -23.53 -21.00 -18.50
C LYS A 13 -22.11 -21.43 -18.90
N ALA A 14 -21.32 -20.48 -19.39
CA ALA A 14 -19.91 -20.66 -19.76
C ALA A 14 -19.20 -19.29 -19.80
N ALA A 15 -18.91 -18.72 -18.62
CA ALA A 15 -18.13 -17.46 -18.48
C ALA A 15 -17.39 -17.41 -17.14
N CYS A 16 -18.08 -17.70 -16.02
CA CYS A 16 -17.54 -17.58 -14.66
C CYS A 16 -16.79 -18.84 -14.16
N ALA A 17 -16.02 -19.52 -15.00
CA ALA A 17 -15.50 -20.87 -14.70
C ALA A 17 -14.02 -21.11 -15.10
N LEU A 18 -13.22 -20.05 -15.24
CA LEU A 18 -11.82 -20.15 -15.69
C LEU A 18 -10.77 -19.54 -14.74
N LEU A 19 -11.17 -19.08 -13.54
CA LEU A 19 -10.27 -18.56 -12.50
C LEU A 19 -10.14 -19.48 -11.25
N LEU A 20 -10.56 -20.75 -11.37
CA LEU A 20 -10.51 -21.75 -10.26
C LEU A 20 -9.74 -23.03 -10.63
N ALA A 21 -8.93 -23.01 -11.69
CA ALA A 21 -8.24 -24.20 -12.20
C ALA A 21 -6.71 -24.21 -11.94
N THR A 22 -6.10 -23.08 -11.61
CA THR A 22 -4.64 -22.92 -11.48
C THR A 22 -4.08 -23.33 -10.12
N SER A 23 -4.91 -23.44 -9.08
CA SER A 23 -4.47 -23.60 -7.68
C SER A 23 -4.26 -25.04 -7.19
N VAL A 24 -4.41 -26.06 -8.05
CA VAL A 24 -4.41 -27.48 -7.62
C VAL A 24 -3.23 -28.30 -8.19
N PHE A 25 -2.58 -27.88 -9.28
CA PHE A 25 -1.59 -28.72 -9.98
C PHE A 25 -0.12 -28.60 -9.52
N ALA A 26 0.16 -27.80 -8.48
CA ALA A 26 1.51 -27.66 -7.92
C ALA A 26 1.90 -28.75 -6.90
N LEU A 27 0.94 -29.51 -6.37
CA LEU A 27 1.14 -30.47 -5.28
C LEU A 27 0.77 -31.91 -5.67
N LEU A 28 1.63 -32.55 -6.47
CA LEU A 28 1.86 -34.02 -6.45
C LEU A 28 3.01 -34.42 -7.40
N ARG A 29 4.23 -34.57 -6.86
CA ARG A 29 5.31 -35.37 -7.47
C ARG A 29 5.70 -36.50 -6.53
N PRO A 30 5.75 -37.74 -7.03
CA PRO A 30 6.80 -38.69 -6.69
C PRO A 30 7.78 -38.84 -7.86
N ALA A 31 9.06 -38.99 -7.58
CA ALA A 31 10.08 -39.24 -8.60
C ALA A 31 10.31 -40.74 -8.78
N GLN A 32 10.44 -41.19 -10.04
CA GLN A 32 11.31 -42.31 -10.42
C GLN A 32 11.91 -42.03 -11.81
N ALA A 33 13.09 -42.58 -12.07
CA ALA A 33 13.78 -42.49 -13.35
C ALA A 33 13.78 -43.86 -14.03
N TYR A 34 13.79 -43.88 -15.37
CA TYR A 34 14.62 -44.78 -16.18
C TYR A 34 14.67 -44.26 -17.63
N ALA A 35 15.74 -44.61 -18.35
CA ALA A 35 15.95 -44.18 -19.73
C ALA A 35 15.44 -45.21 -20.75
N GLN A 36 15.09 -44.76 -21.96
CA GLN A 36 15.26 -45.55 -23.17
C GLN A 36 15.43 -44.67 -24.41
N VAL A 37 16.18 -45.17 -25.38
CA VAL A 37 16.52 -44.49 -26.64
C VAL A 37 15.72 -45.14 -27.77
N THR A 38 15.11 -44.33 -28.63
CA THR A 38 14.68 -44.74 -29.97
C THR A 38 14.76 -43.57 -30.93
N GLU A 39 15.66 -43.66 -31.91
CA GLU A 39 15.59 -42.88 -33.15
C GLU A 39 14.44 -43.41 -34.02
N LEU A 40 13.81 -42.56 -34.85
CA LEU A 40 13.43 -42.90 -36.24
C LEU A 40 12.88 -41.70 -37.05
N ARG A 41 13.78 -41.08 -37.81
CA ARG A 41 13.62 -40.47 -39.15
C ARG A 41 12.36 -39.65 -39.51
N GLY A 42 12.60 -38.41 -39.94
CA GLY A 42 11.69 -37.63 -40.78
C GLY A 42 12.28 -36.29 -41.18
N GLU A 43 13.26 -36.26 -42.10
CA GLU A 43 13.83 -34.99 -42.57
C GLU A 43 12.80 -34.21 -43.40
N VAL A 44 12.39 -33.05 -42.89
CA VAL A 44 11.58 -32.06 -43.61
C VAL A 44 12.51 -30.91 -43.97
N SER A 45 12.72 -30.66 -45.27
CA SER A 45 13.61 -29.60 -45.74
C SER A 45 13.07 -28.21 -45.39
N GLU A 46 13.82 -27.43 -44.61
CA GLU A 46 13.43 -26.09 -44.14
C GLU A 46 13.04 -25.12 -45.27
N SER A 47 13.65 -25.29 -46.45
CA SER A 47 13.31 -24.55 -47.67
C SER A 47 11.82 -24.63 -48.04
N ALA A 48 11.18 -25.79 -47.87
CA ALA A 48 9.76 -25.98 -48.14
C ALA A 48 8.86 -25.26 -47.12
N ILE A 49 9.34 -25.05 -45.90
CA ILE A 49 8.62 -24.30 -44.85
C ILE A 49 8.74 -22.80 -45.13
N LEU A 50 9.94 -22.33 -45.48
CA LEU A 50 10.20 -20.93 -45.86
C LEU A 50 9.39 -20.51 -47.10
N ASP A 51 9.28 -21.38 -48.11
CA ASP A 51 8.52 -21.13 -49.34
C ASP A 51 6.99 -21.10 -49.15
N ASP A 52 6.45 -21.68 -48.09
CA ASP A 52 5.03 -21.57 -47.71
C ASP A 52 4.79 -20.32 -46.84
N GLN A 53 5.67 -20.07 -45.87
CA GLN A 53 5.68 -18.83 -45.06
C GLN A 53 5.70 -17.59 -45.95
N GLN A 54 6.69 -17.47 -46.86
CA GLN A 54 6.82 -16.32 -47.77
C GLN A 54 5.65 -16.16 -48.76
N ARG A 55 4.86 -17.21 -49.01
CA ARG A 55 3.63 -17.14 -49.81
C ARG A 55 2.47 -16.61 -48.98
N LYS A 56 2.30 -17.08 -47.74
CA LYS A 56 1.31 -16.55 -46.80
C LYS A 56 1.56 -15.08 -46.47
N THR A 57 2.81 -14.68 -46.20
CA THR A 57 3.17 -13.27 -45.98
C THR A 57 2.80 -12.40 -47.19
N ARG A 58 3.04 -12.87 -48.42
CA ARG A 58 2.66 -12.14 -49.65
C ARG A 58 1.16 -12.07 -49.91
N GLN A 59 0.39 -13.08 -49.51
CA GLN A 59 -1.07 -13.01 -49.60
C GLN A 59 -1.65 -12.05 -48.54
N LEU A 60 -1.10 -12.05 -47.32
CA LEU A 60 -1.48 -11.11 -46.26
C LEU A 60 -1.15 -9.66 -46.64
N SER A 61 0.05 -9.39 -47.17
CA SER A 61 0.45 -8.04 -47.60
C SER A 61 -0.36 -7.49 -48.78
N LEU A 62 -0.95 -8.37 -49.60
CA LEU A 62 -1.85 -7.98 -50.69
C LEU A 62 -3.28 -7.71 -50.20
N ALA A 63 -3.72 -8.35 -49.11
CA ALA A 63 -5.00 -8.06 -48.48
C ALA A 63 -4.96 -6.69 -47.76
N SER A 64 -3.95 -6.46 -46.91
CA SER A 64 -3.82 -5.21 -46.16
C SER A 64 -3.67 -3.98 -47.06
N ALA A 65 -2.95 -4.10 -48.18
CA ALA A 65 -2.81 -3.04 -49.18
C ALA A 65 -4.12 -2.62 -49.87
N GLN A 66 -5.21 -3.39 -49.71
CA GLN A 66 -6.50 -3.14 -50.37
C GLN A 66 -7.56 -2.55 -49.43
N GLU A 67 -7.35 -2.61 -48.11
CA GLU A 67 -8.18 -1.94 -47.09
C GLU A 67 -7.66 -0.52 -46.76
N GLN A 68 -6.36 -0.29 -46.89
CA GLN A 68 -5.68 0.95 -46.48
C GLN A 68 -6.05 2.21 -47.28
N THR A 69 -6.79 2.08 -48.39
CA THR A 69 -7.31 3.21 -49.19
C THR A 69 -8.65 3.79 -48.70
N ALA A 70 -9.22 3.28 -47.60
CA ALA A 70 -10.60 3.57 -47.21
C ALA A 70 -10.81 4.26 -45.84
N GLN A 71 -9.75 4.66 -45.13
CA GLN A 71 -9.87 5.42 -43.87
C GLN A 71 -8.71 6.41 -43.67
N ALA A 72 -8.95 7.67 -44.01
CA ALA A 72 -8.08 8.80 -43.66
C ALA A 72 -8.94 9.84 -42.93
N GLY A 73 -8.68 10.06 -41.63
CA GLY A 73 -9.44 11.01 -40.81
C GLY A 73 -9.74 10.58 -39.38
N ALA A 74 -8.74 10.09 -38.64
CA ALA A 74 -8.74 10.05 -37.17
C ALA A 74 -7.28 9.98 -36.70
N THR A 75 -6.78 11.03 -36.07
CA THR A 75 -5.43 11.08 -35.49
C THR A 75 -5.54 10.94 -33.98
N SER A 76 -5.20 9.77 -33.45
CA SER A 76 -5.23 9.52 -32.02
C SER A 76 -3.85 9.67 -31.38
N GLN A 77 -3.87 10.00 -30.11
CA GLN A 77 -2.73 10.37 -29.27
C GLN A 77 -2.63 9.30 -28.17
N SER A 78 -1.44 8.92 -27.67
CA SER A 78 -1.37 7.75 -26.74
C SER A 78 -0.12 7.59 -25.87
N THR A 79 -0.27 7.45 -24.55
CA THR A 79 0.85 7.55 -23.56
C THR A 79 1.33 6.24 -22.94
N ALA A 80 2.56 6.20 -22.41
CA ALA A 80 3.11 5.09 -21.63
C ALA A 80 3.89 5.61 -20.38
N PRO A 81 3.49 5.25 -19.14
CA PRO A 81 4.13 5.72 -17.91
C PRO A 81 5.51 5.08 -17.68
N THR A 82 6.31 5.68 -16.80
CA THR A 82 7.52 5.10 -16.17
C THR A 82 7.18 4.58 -14.79
N PRO A 83 7.99 3.66 -14.22
CA PRO A 83 7.71 3.11 -12.91
C PRO A 83 7.73 4.21 -11.87
N ALA A 84 6.81 4.07 -10.94
CA ALA A 84 6.79 4.81 -9.71
C ALA A 84 8.17 4.70 -9.01
N TYR A 85 8.62 5.78 -8.36
CA TYR A 85 9.82 5.79 -7.54
C TYR A 85 9.67 4.78 -6.39
N GLN A 86 10.28 3.60 -6.53
CA GLN A 86 10.31 2.62 -5.44
C GLN A 86 11.38 3.02 -4.42
N PRO A 87 11.03 3.37 -3.17
CA PRO A 87 12.02 3.69 -2.16
C PRO A 87 12.90 2.47 -1.83
N ALA A 88 14.17 2.76 -1.52
CA ALA A 88 15.20 1.74 -1.34
C ALA A 88 15.66 1.57 0.12
N SER A 89 15.15 2.36 1.07
CA SER A 89 15.53 2.22 2.49
C SER A 89 14.83 1.03 3.16
N PRO A 90 15.50 0.32 4.09
CA PRO A 90 14.85 -0.64 5.00
C PRO A 90 13.72 -0.03 5.85
N GLY A 91 13.80 1.28 6.12
CA GLY A 91 12.83 2.07 6.88
C GLY A 91 11.77 2.80 6.03
N ALA A 92 11.79 2.66 4.70
CA ALA A 92 10.63 2.98 3.87
C ALA A 92 9.52 1.96 4.18
N VAL A 93 8.27 2.41 4.22
CA VAL A 93 7.28 1.87 5.18
C VAL A 93 7.09 0.35 5.10
N GLN A 94 7.48 -0.37 6.17
CA GLN A 94 6.91 -1.68 6.46
C GLN A 94 5.59 -1.51 7.23
N ASP A 95 4.54 -2.19 6.78
CA ASP A 95 3.31 -2.31 7.55
C ASP A 95 3.47 -3.29 8.72
N ASP A 96 3.68 -2.69 9.89
CA ASP A 96 3.59 -3.34 11.18
C ASP A 96 2.13 -3.55 11.59
N ASP A 97 1.90 -4.62 12.36
CA ASP A 97 0.60 -5.28 12.59
C ASP A 97 -0.44 -4.48 13.41
N THR A 98 -0.34 -3.15 13.48
CA THR A 98 -1.15 -2.26 14.37
C THR A 98 -2.00 -1.22 13.63
N ALA A 99 -2.00 -1.21 12.29
CA ALA A 99 -3.03 -0.52 11.51
C ALA A 99 -3.88 -1.58 10.78
N PRO A 100 -5.23 -1.53 10.85
CA PRO A 100 -6.02 -2.20 9.84
C PRO A 100 -5.71 -1.51 8.50
N ALA A 101 -5.43 -2.26 7.44
CA ALA A 101 -5.04 -1.70 6.15
C ALA A 101 -6.19 -0.89 5.52
N THR A 102 -6.28 0.40 5.90
CA THR A 102 -7.22 1.41 5.36
C THR A 102 -6.57 2.34 4.34
N GLY A 103 -5.42 1.92 3.78
CA GLY A 103 -4.88 2.44 2.52
C GLY A 103 -6.02 2.59 1.51
N SER A 104 -6.07 3.76 0.87
CA SER A 104 -7.30 4.17 0.19
C SER A 104 -7.50 3.29 -1.04
N ILE A 105 -8.76 2.98 -1.33
CA ILE A 105 -9.15 2.29 -2.56
C ILE A 105 -8.78 3.08 -3.84
N PHE A 106 -8.35 4.33 -3.66
CA PHE A 106 -7.82 5.23 -4.67
C PHE A 106 -6.48 5.84 -4.24
N ASP A 107 -5.54 5.03 -3.77
CA ASP A 107 -4.13 5.37 -3.96
C ASP A 107 -3.85 5.24 -5.48
N PRO A 108 -3.49 6.33 -6.19
CA PRO A 108 -2.88 6.20 -7.50
C PRO A 108 -1.48 5.59 -7.34
N PRO A 109 -0.82 5.09 -8.40
CA PRO A 109 0.64 4.95 -8.38
C PRO A 109 1.23 6.31 -7.94
N GLU A 110 2.06 6.28 -6.89
CA GLU A 110 2.11 7.33 -5.86
C GLU A 110 2.13 8.77 -6.37
N ALA A 111 1.22 9.58 -5.82
CA ALA A 111 0.91 10.91 -6.32
C ALA A 111 0.07 11.72 -5.31
N THR A 112 0.45 12.98 -4.99
CA THR A 112 -0.36 14.25 -4.84
C THR A 112 0.09 15.40 -3.82
N ASP A 113 0.94 16.43 -4.15
CA ASP A 113 1.69 17.38 -3.21
C ASP A 113 1.40 18.92 -3.29
N ASP A 114 1.62 19.68 -2.21
CA ASP A 114 1.01 20.96 -1.82
C ASP A 114 1.71 22.30 -2.25
N PRO A 115 0.93 23.33 -2.67
CA PRO A 115 1.41 24.71 -2.80
C PRO A 115 0.72 25.73 -1.87
N PHE A 116 1.41 26.25 -0.85
CA PHE A 116 1.49 27.72 -0.57
C PHE A 116 2.50 28.07 0.54
N ALA A 117 3.67 28.61 0.17
CA ALA A 117 4.61 29.22 1.13
C ALA A 117 5.41 30.37 0.52
N ASP A 118 5.23 31.60 1.02
CA ASP A 118 6.32 32.60 1.13
C ASP A 118 5.97 33.74 2.12
N THR A 119 6.99 34.52 2.51
CA THR A 119 6.99 35.76 3.33
C THR A 119 6.89 35.55 4.87
N PRO A 120 7.58 36.37 5.71
CA PRO A 120 8.67 35.79 6.49
C PRO A 120 8.69 36.06 8.01
N VAL A 121 9.62 35.36 8.69
CA VAL A 121 9.76 35.28 10.16
C VAL A 121 10.53 36.47 10.78
N PRO A 122 10.07 37.04 11.91
CA PRO A 122 10.86 37.89 12.79
C PRO A 122 11.59 37.09 13.90
N PRO A 123 12.79 37.51 14.36
CA PRO A 123 13.68 36.68 15.18
C PRO A 123 13.32 36.59 16.68
N PRO A 124 13.74 35.52 17.38
CA PRO A 124 13.51 35.34 18.82
C PRO A 124 14.37 36.27 19.70
N ARG A 125 13.92 36.51 20.93
CA ARG A 125 14.68 37.22 21.98
C ARG A 125 15.15 36.24 23.07
N PRO A 126 16.32 36.47 23.70
CA PRO A 126 16.92 35.54 24.65
C PRO A 126 16.28 35.61 26.05
N SER A 127 16.49 34.54 26.82
CA SER A 127 16.10 34.41 28.23
C SER A 127 17.20 34.91 29.18
N SER A 128 16.80 35.60 30.26
CA SER A 128 17.69 35.91 31.39
C SER A 128 16.93 36.31 32.66
N ALA A 129 17.03 35.50 33.72
CA ALA A 129 16.91 35.90 35.13
C ALA A 129 17.26 34.71 36.04
N THR A 130 18.03 34.95 37.10
CA THR A 130 18.44 33.95 38.11
C THR A 130 18.47 34.64 39.47
N GLN A 131 18.28 33.88 40.57
CA GLN A 131 18.34 34.34 41.98
C GLN A 131 17.14 35.24 42.41
N GLY A 132 16.73 35.28 43.68
CA GLY A 132 17.08 34.41 44.82
C GLY A 132 16.71 34.99 46.19
N ALA A 133 16.29 34.11 47.12
CA ALA A 133 16.17 34.26 48.59
C ALA A 133 15.51 35.52 49.21
N ALA A 134 14.39 35.30 49.92
CA ALA A 134 13.79 36.21 50.90
C ALA A 134 12.94 35.40 51.91
N ASP A 135 12.67 35.95 53.10
CA ASP A 135 12.36 35.20 54.33
C ASP A 135 11.29 35.89 55.21
N GLN A 136 10.99 35.32 56.40
CA GLN A 136 10.08 35.80 57.47
C GLN A 136 8.56 35.64 57.19
N ASP A 137 7.78 34.91 58.03
CA ASP A 137 7.29 35.15 59.42
C ASP A 137 6.08 36.13 59.46
N GLU A 138 5.06 36.06 60.35
CA GLU A 138 4.90 35.39 61.66
C GLU A 138 3.38 35.17 62.02
N ALA A 139 3.04 34.29 62.99
CA ALA A 139 1.83 34.27 63.87
C ALA A 139 0.38 34.18 63.25
N ALA A 140 -0.75 33.89 63.94
CA ALA A 140 -1.18 33.06 65.12
C ALA A 140 -2.76 33.03 65.12
N GLU A 141 -3.59 32.44 66.01
CA GLU A 141 -3.47 31.68 67.29
C GLU A 141 -4.74 30.76 67.47
N THR A 142 -4.58 29.46 67.81
CA THR A 142 -5.57 28.57 68.50
C THR A 142 -6.92 28.15 67.85
N ARG A 143 -7.70 27.17 68.38
CA ARG A 143 -7.69 26.37 69.65
C ARG A 143 -8.18 24.92 69.39
N ALA A 144 -8.14 24.04 70.40
CA ALA A 144 -8.31 22.57 70.22
C ALA A 144 -8.99 21.86 71.42
N ALA A 145 -9.71 20.75 71.15
CA ALA A 145 -10.30 19.80 72.11
C ALA A 145 -10.67 18.48 71.37
N GLU A 146 -10.76 17.26 71.93
CA GLU A 146 -10.31 16.61 73.19
C GLU A 146 -10.26 15.07 72.89
N THR A 147 -9.70 14.13 73.68
CA THR A 147 -9.90 13.80 75.11
C THR A 147 -8.72 12.92 75.64
N GLN A 148 -8.50 12.85 76.95
CA GLN A 148 -7.43 12.06 77.62
C GLN A 148 -7.96 10.95 78.56
N ALA A 149 -7.12 9.94 78.86
CA ALA A 149 -6.89 9.30 80.19
C ALA A 149 -6.14 7.95 80.03
N ALA A 150 -5.28 7.46 80.94
CA ALA A 150 -4.50 8.05 82.05
C ALA A 150 -3.38 7.05 82.47
N ALA A 151 -2.46 7.44 83.36
CA ALA A 151 -1.41 6.57 83.95
C ALA A 151 -1.04 7.03 85.38
N THR A 152 -0.09 6.35 86.05
CA THR A 152 0.52 6.56 87.41
C THR A 152 -0.09 5.81 88.61
N THR A 153 0.60 5.42 89.71
CA THR A 153 1.98 4.89 89.99
C THR A 153 2.02 4.29 91.42
N ALA A 154 3.02 3.44 91.77
CA ALA A 154 3.51 3.10 93.13
C ALA A 154 2.58 2.23 94.02
N THR A 155 3.00 1.60 95.14
CA THR A 155 4.21 1.77 96.01
C THR A 155 4.69 0.41 96.58
N MET A 156 5.88 0.36 97.20
CA MET A 156 6.41 -0.77 98.00
C MET A 156 6.03 -0.67 99.49
N ASP A 157 6.06 -1.79 100.20
CA ASP A 157 6.81 -1.99 101.46
C ASP A 157 6.72 -3.48 101.91
N ASP A 158 7.64 -3.90 102.80
CA ASP A 158 7.75 -5.25 103.40
C ASP A 158 6.69 -5.48 104.52
N GLU A 159 6.56 -6.60 105.26
CA GLU A 159 7.47 -7.72 105.56
C GLU A 159 6.70 -8.98 106.07
N ASP A 160 7.46 -10.07 106.28
CA ASP A 160 7.22 -11.19 107.23
C ASP A 160 6.40 -12.44 106.79
N THR A 161 6.46 -13.50 107.61
CA THR A 161 6.74 -14.87 107.17
C THR A 161 6.00 -15.95 107.97
N ALA A 162 5.36 -16.93 107.32
CA ALA A 162 4.93 -18.16 107.99
C ALA A 162 4.77 -19.39 107.06
N GLU A 163 5.47 -20.47 107.45
CA GLU A 163 5.10 -21.90 107.39
C GLU A 163 4.57 -22.57 106.09
N THR A 164 5.45 -23.43 105.54
CA THR A 164 5.22 -24.82 105.09
C THR A 164 3.79 -25.35 104.86
N ASP A 165 3.61 -26.02 103.71
CA ASP A 165 3.50 -27.50 103.72
C ASP A 165 3.90 -28.15 102.37
N GLN A 166 4.04 -29.49 102.35
CA GLN A 166 4.40 -30.30 101.16
C GLN A 166 3.29 -31.31 100.76
N ASP A 167 3.52 -32.02 99.65
CA ASP A 167 2.79 -33.23 99.18
C ASP A 167 1.35 -33.07 98.63
N PRO A 168 0.86 -34.02 97.80
CA PRO A 168 1.52 -34.43 96.56
C PRO A 168 0.56 -34.51 95.35
N ILE A 169 1.13 -34.68 94.15
CA ILE A 169 0.39 -34.77 92.87
C ILE A 169 -0.47 -36.04 92.82
N ASN A 170 -1.80 -35.89 92.84
CA ASN A 170 -2.73 -36.97 92.52
C ASN A 170 -3.09 -36.96 91.03
N SER A 171 -2.63 -37.98 90.30
CA SER A 171 -2.90 -38.15 88.88
C SER A 171 -4.37 -38.49 88.61
N ARG A 172 -5.03 -37.69 87.76
CA ARG A 172 -6.23 -38.13 87.03
C ARG A 172 -5.87 -38.39 85.58
N ALA A 173 -6.27 -39.55 85.07
CA ALA A 173 -5.94 -39.96 83.72
C ALA A 173 -6.63 -39.07 82.68
N VAL A 174 -5.90 -38.71 81.63
CA VAL A 174 -6.45 -38.08 80.43
C VAL A 174 -7.26 -39.11 79.65
N THR A 175 -8.52 -38.80 79.32
CA THR A 175 -9.38 -39.67 78.51
C THR A 175 -9.02 -39.58 77.03
N ILE A 176 -9.21 -40.70 76.32
CA ILE A 176 -8.68 -40.93 74.97
C ILE A 176 -9.31 -40.01 73.90
N ASP A 177 -10.47 -39.40 74.16
CA ASP A 177 -11.10 -38.37 73.31
C ASP A 177 -10.28 -37.07 73.16
N SER A 178 -9.15 -36.95 73.88
CA SER A 178 -8.22 -35.82 73.73
C SER A 178 -7.39 -35.86 72.43
N ALA A 179 -7.50 -36.93 71.63
CA ALA A 179 -6.75 -37.11 70.38
C ALA A 179 -7.42 -36.45 69.15
N ASP A 180 -8.75 -36.37 69.10
CA ASP A 180 -9.51 -35.90 67.91
C ASP A 180 -9.66 -34.36 67.83
N ARG A 181 -8.70 -33.62 68.40
CA ARG A 181 -8.55 -32.17 68.20
C ARG A 181 -7.14 -31.78 67.79
N GLN A 182 -6.62 -32.51 66.81
CA GLN A 182 -5.52 -32.04 65.99
C GLN A 182 -6.02 -30.76 65.26
N PRO A 183 -5.41 -29.58 65.48
CA PRO A 183 -5.80 -28.39 64.74
C PRO A 183 -5.53 -28.62 63.26
N LEU A 184 -6.52 -28.34 62.41
CA LEU A 184 -6.31 -28.34 60.96
C LEU A 184 -5.22 -27.32 60.64
N ASP A 185 -4.27 -27.71 59.80
CA ASP A 185 -3.11 -26.91 59.45
C ASP A 185 -3.54 -25.53 58.91
N PRO A 186 -3.17 -24.41 59.56
CA PRO A 186 -3.49 -23.07 59.07
C PRO A 186 -2.81 -22.74 57.72
N GLY A 187 -1.85 -23.55 57.27
CA GLY A 187 -1.33 -23.52 55.90
C GLY A 187 -2.31 -24.00 54.82
N ALA A 188 -3.48 -24.51 55.21
CA ALA A 188 -4.51 -25.02 54.30
C ALA A 188 -5.68 -24.03 54.04
N GLU A 189 -5.43 -22.72 54.07
CA GLU A 189 -6.29 -21.81 53.31
C GLU A 189 -6.30 -22.26 51.84
N ARG A 190 -7.49 -22.44 51.26
CA ARG A 190 -7.60 -22.62 49.82
C ARG A 190 -7.18 -21.32 49.16
N VAL A 191 -5.96 -21.28 48.65
CA VAL A 191 -5.53 -20.26 47.69
C VAL A 191 -6.59 -20.22 46.58
N GLU A 192 -7.25 -19.07 46.42
CA GLU A 192 -8.19 -18.83 45.33
C GLU A 192 -7.55 -19.25 44.01
N ALA A 193 -8.31 -19.90 43.13
CA ALA A 193 -7.75 -20.47 41.91
C ALA A 193 -7.04 -19.39 41.10
N ILE A 194 -5.83 -19.67 40.61
CA ILE A 194 -5.06 -18.75 39.73
C ILE A 194 -5.64 -18.76 38.30
N GLU A 195 -6.96 -18.85 38.20
CA GLU A 195 -7.81 -18.56 37.05
C GLU A 195 -7.98 -17.03 36.85
N GLY A 196 -7.09 -16.27 37.49
CA GLY A 196 -6.90 -14.82 37.39
C GLY A 196 -5.58 -14.44 36.72
N ARG A 197 -5.17 -15.14 35.65
CA ARG A 197 -4.31 -14.48 34.65
C ARG A 197 -5.12 -13.31 34.10
N ASN A 198 -4.87 -12.11 34.62
CA ASN A 198 -5.37 -10.87 34.02
C ASN A 198 -5.02 -10.93 32.54
N ARG A 199 -6.04 -11.14 31.70
CA ARG A 199 -5.87 -11.19 30.25
C ARG A 199 -5.38 -9.79 29.89
N ARG A 200 -4.11 -9.66 29.47
CA ARG A 200 -3.55 -8.39 29.01
C ARG A 200 -4.57 -7.82 28.03
N ALA A 201 -5.01 -6.58 28.26
CA ALA A 201 -5.93 -5.93 27.36
C ALA A 201 -5.32 -6.01 25.95
N GLU A 202 -6.09 -6.54 24.99
CA GLU A 202 -5.64 -6.69 23.61
C GLU A 202 -5.35 -5.28 23.10
N ASP A 203 -4.09 -4.99 22.75
CA ASP A 203 -3.64 -3.61 22.49
C ASP A 203 -4.38 -3.00 21.28
N ASP A 204 -4.86 -3.84 20.35
CA ASP A 204 -6.03 -3.58 19.49
C ASP A 204 -6.98 -4.81 19.54
N PRO A 205 -8.19 -4.70 20.12
CA PRO A 205 -9.17 -5.80 20.18
C PRO A 205 -10.01 -5.98 18.89
N PHE A 206 -9.95 -5.04 17.94
CA PHE A 206 -10.70 -5.08 16.68
C PHE A 206 -9.84 -5.47 15.47
N ALA A 207 -8.50 -5.47 15.60
CA ALA A 207 -7.57 -6.00 14.61
C ALA A 207 -7.97 -7.38 14.06
N ALA A 208 -7.74 -7.56 12.75
CA ALA A 208 -7.89 -8.84 12.06
C ALA A 208 -6.81 -9.84 12.51
N THR A 209 -7.25 -10.93 13.15
CA THR A 209 -6.34 -12.00 13.61
C THR A 209 -5.65 -12.74 12.46
N GLY A 210 -6.27 -12.76 11.28
CA GLY A 210 -5.71 -13.39 10.09
C GLY A 210 -5.80 -14.91 10.10
N ILE A 211 -5.68 -15.48 8.89
CA ILE A 211 -5.78 -16.90 8.60
C ILE A 211 -4.37 -17.44 8.39
N LYS A 212 -3.92 -18.37 9.24
CA LYS A 212 -2.65 -19.08 9.03
C LYS A 212 -2.79 -20.10 7.89
N LEU A 213 -2.02 -19.92 6.83
CA LEU A 213 -1.96 -20.84 5.68
C LEU A 213 -0.50 -21.26 5.43
N GLY A 214 -0.12 -22.44 5.92
CA GLY A 214 1.28 -22.87 5.89
C GLY A 214 2.14 -21.96 6.76
N SER A 215 3.17 -21.36 6.17
CA SER A 215 4.08 -20.39 6.80
C SER A 215 3.75 -18.93 6.46
N PHE A 216 2.48 -18.62 6.20
CA PHE A 216 1.97 -17.28 5.96
C PHE A 216 0.76 -16.97 6.87
N VAL A 217 0.65 -15.72 7.30
CA VAL A 217 -0.53 -15.14 7.94
C VAL A 217 -1.23 -14.26 6.91
N ILE A 218 -2.45 -14.64 6.50
CA ILE A 218 -3.22 -13.94 5.47
C ILE A 218 -4.34 -13.14 6.12
N ARG A 219 -4.40 -11.83 5.86
CA ARG A 219 -5.44 -10.92 6.31
C ARG A 219 -6.25 -10.40 5.12
N PRO A 220 -7.33 -11.09 4.71
CA PRO A 220 -8.20 -10.62 3.65
C PRO A 220 -9.28 -9.68 4.20
N THR A 221 -9.58 -8.62 3.45
CA THR A 221 -10.64 -7.65 3.77
C THR A 221 -11.56 -7.52 2.57
N LEU A 222 -12.85 -7.80 2.77
CA LEU A 222 -13.92 -7.57 1.79
C LEU A 222 -14.69 -6.31 2.19
N GLU A 223 -14.95 -5.43 1.23
CA GLU A 223 -15.81 -4.29 1.41
C GLU A 223 -16.91 -4.29 0.35
N GLN A 224 -18.14 -3.96 0.76
CA GLN A 224 -19.27 -3.86 -0.14
C GLN A 224 -20.14 -2.67 0.25
N GLY A 225 -20.40 -1.77 -0.70
CA GLY A 225 -21.27 -0.62 -0.46
C GLY A 225 -21.84 -0.01 -1.71
N LEU A 226 -22.38 1.19 -1.53
CA LEU A 226 -22.95 2.04 -2.56
C LEU A 226 -22.18 3.36 -2.60
N ARG A 227 -21.80 3.79 -3.81
CA ARG A 227 -21.17 5.08 -4.07
C ARG A 227 -22.13 5.94 -4.88
N ALA A 228 -22.53 7.10 -4.34
CA ALA A 228 -23.16 8.14 -5.13
C ALA A 228 -22.09 9.12 -5.61
N SER A 229 -22.05 9.45 -6.90
CA SER A 229 -21.16 10.49 -7.45
C SER A 229 -21.96 11.55 -8.22
N SER A 230 -21.47 12.78 -8.23
CA SER A 230 -21.99 13.88 -9.07
C SER A 230 -21.53 13.76 -10.53
N ASN A 231 -20.45 13.04 -10.76
CA ASN A 231 -19.74 12.84 -12.02
C ASN A 231 -19.13 11.43 -11.93
N ALA A 232 -19.61 10.48 -12.73
CA ALA A 232 -19.37 9.06 -12.52
C ALA A 232 -18.09 8.53 -13.20
N ASP A 233 -17.67 9.22 -14.25
CA ASP A 233 -16.63 8.90 -15.22
C ASP A 233 -15.42 9.85 -15.13
N SER A 234 -15.46 10.83 -14.22
CA SER A 234 -14.47 11.89 -14.03
C SER A 234 -14.14 12.66 -15.33
N SER A 235 -15.16 13.00 -16.12
CA SER A 235 -15.01 13.78 -17.36
C SER A 235 -15.70 15.15 -17.31
N SER A 236 -15.42 16.02 -18.28
CA SER A 236 -16.02 17.36 -18.38
C SER A 236 -17.51 17.36 -18.72
N GLU A 237 -18.02 16.32 -19.40
CA GLU A 237 -19.45 16.09 -19.66
C GLU A 237 -20.10 15.09 -18.67
N GLY A 238 -19.33 14.64 -17.66
CA GLY A 238 -19.66 13.53 -16.79
C GLY A 238 -20.88 13.75 -15.89
N LYS A 239 -21.72 12.72 -15.74
CA LYS A 239 -23.07 12.83 -15.14
C LYS A 239 -23.16 12.11 -13.80
N PRO A 240 -24.14 12.44 -12.95
CA PRO A 240 -24.32 11.76 -11.67
C PRO A 240 -24.73 10.30 -11.83
N ALA A 241 -24.19 9.44 -10.97
CA ALA A 241 -24.57 8.03 -10.87
C ALA A 241 -24.54 7.49 -9.44
N LEU A 242 -25.33 6.44 -9.22
CA LEU A 242 -25.25 5.55 -8.08
C LEU A 242 -24.62 4.25 -8.56
N LEU A 243 -23.47 3.88 -7.98
CA LEU A 243 -22.71 2.69 -8.30
C LEU A 243 -22.73 1.70 -7.14
N SER A 244 -22.75 0.41 -7.46
CA SER A 244 -22.31 -0.65 -6.56
C SER A 244 -20.78 -0.66 -6.54
N GLU A 245 -20.19 -0.71 -5.35
CA GLU A 245 -18.74 -0.77 -5.16
C GLU A 245 -18.39 -1.98 -4.30
N THR A 246 -17.57 -2.87 -4.86
CA THR A 246 -17.06 -4.08 -4.20
C THR A 246 -15.54 -4.06 -4.19
N THR A 247 -14.93 -4.18 -3.01
CA THR A 247 -13.49 -4.18 -2.83
C THR A 247 -13.03 -5.47 -2.19
N LEU A 248 -11.98 -6.06 -2.74
CA LEU A 248 -11.18 -7.09 -2.10
C LEU A 248 -9.81 -6.51 -1.82
N ARG A 249 -9.28 -6.72 -0.63
CA ARG A 249 -7.89 -6.47 -0.24
C ARG A 249 -7.34 -7.72 0.44
N PHE A 250 -6.05 -8.00 0.32
CA PHE A 250 -5.38 -8.98 1.16
C PHE A 250 -3.92 -8.59 1.42
N ASN A 251 -3.45 -8.91 2.62
CA ASN A 251 -2.04 -8.93 2.99
C ASN A 251 -1.67 -10.37 3.37
N ALA A 252 -0.49 -10.85 2.99
CA ALA A 252 0.01 -12.19 3.31
C ALA A 252 1.50 -12.13 3.72
N LYS A 253 1.75 -12.07 5.04
CA LYS A 253 3.10 -11.94 5.63
C LYS A 253 3.63 -13.31 6.07
N SER A 254 4.86 -13.65 5.72
CA SER A 254 5.51 -14.92 6.10
C SER A 254 5.84 -14.98 7.60
N ASP A 255 5.74 -16.14 8.24
CA ASP A 255 6.17 -16.35 9.64
C ASP A 255 7.59 -16.94 9.78
N TRP A 256 8.44 -16.67 8.78
CA TRP A 256 9.84 -17.10 8.74
C TRP A 256 10.72 -16.31 9.73
N ARG A 257 11.87 -16.87 10.08
CA ARG A 257 12.73 -16.37 11.18
C ARG A 257 13.79 -15.35 10.75
N GLU A 258 14.27 -15.46 9.52
CA GLU A 258 15.43 -14.74 8.99
C GLU A 258 15.00 -13.94 7.75
N ASN A 259 14.74 -14.63 6.64
CA ASN A 259 14.14 -14.04 5.44
C ASN A 259 12.67 -13.64 5.68
N SER A 260 12.13 -12.70 4.90
CA SER A 260 10.71 -12.36 4.91
C SER A 260 10.11 -12.29 3.50
N ALA A 261 8.87 -12.74 3.37
CA ALA A 261 8.06 -12.57 2.16
C ALA A 261 6.72 -11.93 2.53
N VAL A 262 6.30 -10.94 1.74
CA VAL A 262 5.00 -10.29 1.84
C VAL A 262 4.35 -10.33 0.47
N VAL A 263 3.08 -10.72 0.41
CA VAL A 263 2.26 -10.60 -0.80
C VAL A 263 1.02 -9.81 -0.47
N ASP A 264 0.85 -8.68 -1.15
CA ASP A 264 -0.26 -7.77 -1.00
C ASP A 264 -1.08 -7.71 -2.29
N GLY A 265 -2.33 -7.29 -2.19
CA GLY A 265 -3.11 -7.03 -3.39
C GLY A 265 -4.51 -6.51 -3.11
N TYR A 266 -5.06 -5.84 -4.11
CA TYR A 266 -6.43 -5.32 -4.10
C TYR A 266 -7.14 -5.58 -5.43
N GLY A 267 -8.47 -5.60 -5.38
CA GLY A 267 -9.34 -5.66 -6.55
C GLY A 267 -10.63 -4.90 -6.28
N THR A 268 -10.91 -3.91 -7.12
CA THR A 268 -12.04 -2.99 -6.99
C THR A 268 -12.93 -3.11 -8.22
N PHE A 269 -14.22 -3.35 -7.97
CA PHE A 269 -15.24 -3.50 -9.00
C PHE A 269 -16.32 -2.43 -8.79
N LEU A 270 -16.52 -1.57 -9.79
CA LEU A 270 -17.57 -0.56 -9.84
C LEU A 270 -18.60 -0.98 -10.87
N LYS A 271 -19.89 -0.82 -10.57
CA LYS A 271 -20.96 -1.04 -11.54
C LYS A 271 -22.15 -0.11 -11.29
N THR A 272 -22.56 0.66 -12.29
CA THR A 272 -23.75 1.51 -12.21
C THR A 272 -25.01 0.72 -11.84
N ILE A 273 -25.78 1.27 -10.90
CA ILE A 273 -27.15 0.87 -10.55
C ILE A 273 -28.15 1.81 -11.23
N SER A 274 -27.84 3.12 -11.27
CA SER A 274 -28.65 4.14 -11.96
C SER A 274 -27.86 5.43 -12.18
N GLY A 275 -28.02 6.07 -13.34
CA GLY A 275 -27.29 7.29 -13.72
C GLY A 275 -26.51 7.06 -15.01
N ASP A 276 -25.34 7.68 -15.14
CA ASP A 276 -24.39 7.35 -16.22
C ASP A 276 -23.88 5.91 -16.10
N GLU A 277 -23.62 5.27 -17.24
CA GLU A 277 -23.26 3.84 -17.31
C GLU A 277 -21.74 3.67 -17.17
N VAL A 278 -21.31 3.14 -16.02
CA VAL A 278 -19.91 2.88 -15.67
C VAL A 278 -19.78 1.43 -15.19
N GLU A 279 -18.83 0.70 -15.76
CA GLU A 279 -18.42 -0.63 -15.30
C GLU A 279 -16.89 -0.72 -15.34
N GLU A 280 -16.26 -0.60 -14.18
CA GLU A 280 -14.81 -0.68 -14.03
C GLU A 280 -14.43 -1.91 -13.20
N ALA A 281 -13.34 -2.56 -13.61
CA ALA A 281 -12.63 -3.53 -12.80
C ALA A 281 -11.14 -3.16 -12.81
N ARG A 282 -10.59 -2.84 -11.64
CA ARG A 282 -9.15 -2.60 -11.44
C ARG A 282 -8.61 -3.46 -10.32
N GLY A 283 -7.32 -3.78 -10.35
CA GLY A 283 -6.66 -4.47 -9.25
C GLY A 283 -5.17 -4.62 -9.47
N ARG A 284 -4.43 -4.75 -8.37
CA ARG A 284 -2.99 -4.96 -8.35
C ARG A 284 -2.65 -6.09 -7.38
N VAL A 285 -1.60 -6.84 -7.67
CA VAL A 285 -0.98 -7.81 -6.76
C VAL A 285 0.53 -7.57 -6.77
N ASP A 286 1.10 -7.49 -5.57
CA ASP A 286 2.51 -7.20 -5.31
C ASP A 286 3.11 -8.32 -4.46
N GLY A 287 4.31 -8.78 -4.82
CA GLY A 287 5.09 -9.73 -4.01
C GLY A 287 6.48 -9.18 -3.75
N THR A 288 6.84 -8.99 -2.47
CA THR A 288 8.19 -8.64 -2.03
C THR A 288 8.82 -9.80 -1.25
N LEU A 289 10.06 -10.16 -1.59
CA LEU A 289 10.87 -11.16 -0.91
C LEU A 289 12.22 -10.53 -0.49
N ASN A 290 12.46 -10.47 0.81
CA ASN A 290 13.73 -10.04 1.40
C ASN A 290 14.52 -11.28 1.84
N VAL A 291 15.80 -11.34 1.46
CA VAL A 291 16.73 -12.41 1.83
C VAL A 291 17.99 -11.79 2.41
N ASP A 292 18.30 -12.11 3.66
CA ASP A 292 19.50 -11.65 4.35
C ASP A 292 20.62 -12.70 4.24
N PHE A 293 21.85 -12.23 4.06
CA PHE A 293 23.04 -13.07 3.90
C PHE A 293 24.17 -12.65 4.87
N ASP A 294 25.11 -13.57 5.09
CA ASP A 294 26.32 -13.28 5.87
C ASP A 294 27.08 -12.06 5.34
N ASN A 295 27.71 -11.31 6.25
CA ASN A 295 28.46 -10.08 5.99
C ASN A 295 27.57 -8.95 5.46
N ASP A 296 26.52 -8.57 6.21
CA ASP A 296 25.73 -7.33 6.03
C ASP A 296 25.29 -7.10 4.57
N LEU A 297 24.84 -8.18 3.92
CA LEU A 297 24.44 -8.23 2.52
C LEU A 297 22.99 -8.67 2.45
N ARG A 298 22.14 -7.92 1.76
CA ARG A 298 20.71 -8.22 1.60
C ARG A 298 20.34 -8.24 0.12
N ALA A 299 19.39 -9.09 -0.25
CA ALA A 299 18.74 -9.02 -1.56
C ALA A 299 17.23 -8.83 -1.39
N ILE A 300 16.66 -7.96 -2.21
CA ILE A 300 15.22 -7.73 -2.29
C ILE A 300 14.77 -8.06 -3.70
N ALA A 301 13.77 -8.93 -3.82
CA ALA A 301 13.08 -9.21 -5.09
C ALA A 301 11.64 -8.71 -4.99
N ARG A 302 11.19 -7.95 -5.99
CA ARG A 302 9.81 -7.49 -6.14
C ARG A 302 9.22 -7.96 -7.46
N LEU A 303 7.92 -8.25 -7.46
CA LEU A 303 7.14 -8.60 -8.66
C LEU A 303 5.72 -8.04 -8.49
N GLY A 304 5.32 -7.13 -9.37
CA GLY A 304 4.01 -6.51 -9.42
C GLY A 304 3.23 -6.87 -10.69
N TYR A 305 1.91 -6.91 -10.57
CA TYR A 305 1.00 -6.93 -11.72
C TYR A 305 -0.23 -6.08 -11.42
N GLU A 306 -0.46 -5.06 -12.25
CA GLU A 306 -1.66 -4.22 -12.26
C GLU A 306 -2.49 -4.46 -13.52
N ALA A 307 -3.80 -4.45 -13.38
CA ALA A 307 -4.73 -4.22 -14.49
C ALA A 307 -5.77 -3.17 -14.06
N ALA A 308 -5.90 -2.08 -14.82
CA ALA A 308 -6.82 -1.00 -14.53
C ALA A 308 -7.32 -0.32 -15.82
N PRO A 309 -8.52 0.28 -15.84
CA PRO A 309 -8.87 1.28 -16.85
C PRO A 309 -7.86 2.44 -16.79
N GLU A 310 -7.52 3.00 -17.94
CA GLU A 310 -6.77 4.26 -18.00
C GLU A 310 -7.48 5.36 -17.22
N SER A 311 -6.72 6.22 -16.51
CA SER A 311 -7.30 7.34 -15.80
C SER A 311 -8.07 8.28 -16.74
N ALA A 312 -9.21 8.81 -16.29
CA ALA A 312 -9.88 9.93 -16.97
C ALA A 312 -8.94 11.14 -17.13
N SER A 313 -8.02 11.32 -16.18
CA SER A 313 -6.95 12.33 -16.22
C SER A 313 -5.70 11.91 -17.03
N SER A 314 -5.76 10.84 -17.84
CA SER A 314 -4.65 10.43 -18.73
C SER A 314 -4.14 11.63 -19.54
N PRO A 315 -2.83 11.76 -19.84
CA PRO A 315 -2.34 12.83 -20.70
C PRO A 315 -2.96 12.80 -22.11
N VAL A 316 -3.64 11.70 -22.42
CA VAL A 316 -4.15 11.32 -23.73
C VAL A 316 -5.66 11.24 -23.74
N VAL A 317 -6.26 11.76 -24.81
CA VAL A 317 -7.69 11.74 -25.07
C VAL A 317 -7.92 10.91 -26.33
N ILE A 318 -8.70 9.84 -26.22
CA ILE A 318 -9.16 9.05 -27.37
C ILE A 318 -10.60 9.50 -27.67
N GLU A 319 -10.75 10.48 -28.56
CA GLU A 319 -12.04 11.10 -28.90
C GLU A 319 -13.13 10.07 -29.22
N GLY A 320 -14.33 10.28 -28.65
CA GLY A 320 -15.50 9.46 -28.96
C GLY A 320 -15.41 8.00 -28.51
N THR A 321 -14.61 7.68 -27.50
CA THR A 321 -14.53 6.33 -26.90
C THR A 321 -15.71 6.05 -25.95
N VAL A 322 -16.17 4.80 -25.85
CA VAL A 322 -17.30 4.39 -24.97
C VAL A 322 -16.84 3.93 -23.58
N GLU A 323 -15.70 3.25 -23.51
CA GLU A 323 -15.12 2.68 -22.29
C GLU A 323 -13.60 2.95 -22.31
N GLN A 324 -13.04 3.42 -21.20
CA GLN A 324 -11.58 3.63 -21.06
C GLN A 324 -10.84 2.31 -21.34
N PRO A 325 -9.75 2.30 -22.15
CA PRO A 325 -8.99 1.08 -22.40
C PRO A 325 -8.38 0.54 -21.10
N VAL A 326 -8.22 -0.78 -21.03
CA VAL A 326 -7.52 -1.41 -19.91
C VAL A 326 -6.01 -1.36 -20.17
N ARG A 327 -5.27 -0.68 -19.30
CA ARG A 327 -3.82 -0.84 -19.16
C ARG A 327 -3.55 -2.05 -18.28
N GLN A 328 -2.57 -2.87 -18.68
CA GLN A 328 -1.94 -3.89 -17.84
C GLN A 328 -0.47 -3.51 -17.69
N THR A 329 0.03 -3.51 -16.47
CA THR A 329 1.44 -3.21 -16.17
C THR A 329 2.03 -4.38 -15.41
N ILE A 330 3.14 -4.94 -15.91
CA ILE A 330 3.92 -6.01 -15.27
C ILE A 330 5.26 -5.41 -14.87
N ASP A 331 5.53 -5.31 -13.57
CA ASP A 331 6.77 -4.75 -13.04
C ASP A 331 7.52 -5.75 -12.18
N GLY A 332 8.85 -5.61 -12.09
CA GLY A 332 9.67 -6.45 -11.24
C GLY A 332 11.08 -5.91 -11.07
N SER A 333 11.63 -6.06 -9.87
CA SER A 333 12.96 -5.55 -9.53
C SER A 333 13.77 -6.53 -8.67
N LEU A 334 15.09 -6.45 -8.83
CA LEU A 334 16.08 -7.15 -8.02
C LEU A 334 17.08 -6.12 -7.50
N ALA A 335 17.07 -5.91 -6.19
CA ALA A 335 18.06 -5.10 -5.48
C ALA A 335 19.06 -5.99 -4.75
N VAL A 336 20.33 -5.59 -4.76
CA VAL A 336 21.37 -6.11 -3.86
C VAL A 336 21.94 -4.94 -3.06
N GLU A 337 21.89 -5.08 -1.74
CA GLU A 337 22.32 -4.09 -0.77
C GLU A 337 23.53 -4.59 0.01
N LYS A 338 24.46 -3.69 0.33
CA LYS A 338 25.66 -3.97 1.12
C LYS A 338 25.98 -2.80 2.06
N ASP A 339 25.94 -3.06 3.36
CA ASP A 339 26.43 -2.13 4.37
C ASP A 339 27.92 -2.35 4.63
N ALA A 340 28.70 -1.28 4.62
CA ALA A 340 30.16 -1.31 4.77
C ALA A 340 30.58 -0.28 5.83
N GLY A 341 30.31 -0.62 7.10
CA GLY A 341 30.56 0.23 8.26
C GLY A 341 29.56 1.39 8.33
N LYS A 342 29.91 2.52 7.70
CA LYS A 342 29.01 3.69 7.56
C LYS A 342 28.57 3.97 6.13
N MET A 343 29.14 3.30 5.14
CA MET A 343 28.68 3.38 3.75
C MET A 343 27.54 2.37 3.57
N ARG A 344 26.40 2.79 3.01
CA ARG A 344 25.35 1.89 2.54
C ARG A 344 25.35 1.91 1.02
N PHE A 345 25.34 0.76 0.36
CA PHE A 345 25.27 0.67 -1.11
C PHE A 345 24.07 -0.17 -1.52
N ALA A 346 23.30 0.28 -2.51
CA ALA A 346 22.27 -0.54 -3.15
C ALA A 346 22.42 -0.46 -4.67
N LEU A 347 22.30 -1.60 -5.33
CA LEU A 347 22.21 -1.71 -6.79
C LEU A 347 20.91 -2.42 -7.14
N THR A 348 19.98 -1.69 -7.74
CA THR A 348 18.66 -2.18 -8.15
C THR A 348 18.57 -2.23 -9.66
N GLY A 349 18.28 -3.40 -10.22
CA GLY A 349 17.83 -3.56 -11.60
C GLY A 349 16.32 -3.78 -11.62
N ALA A 350 15.60 -3.09 -12.50
CA ALA A 350 14.17 -3.25 -12.67
C ALA A 350 13.75 -3.34 -14.14
N VAL A 351 12.61 -3.99 -14.36
CA VAL A 351 11.89 -4.01 -15.63
C VAL A 351 10.42 -3.70 -15.38
N GLU A 352 9.84 -2.90 -16.26
CA GLU A 352 8.41 -2.61 -16.32
C GLU A 352 7.94 -2.81 -17.77
N HIS A 353 6.77 -3.44 -17.95
CA HIS A 353 6.15 -3.62 -19.25
C HIS A 353 4.67 -3.20 -19.20
N ASP A 354 4.34 -2.17 -19.95
CA ASP A 354 2.95 -1.73 -20.17
C ASP A 354 2.38 -2.37 -21.44
N ILE A 355 1.12 -2.79 -21.33
CA ILE A 355 0.31 -3.37 -22.41
C ILE A 355 -1.05 -2.68 -22.43
N TYR A 356 -1.45 -2.15 -23.59
CA TYR A 356 -2.70 -1.40 -23.75
C TYR A 356 -3.75 -2.15 -24.56
N GLY A 357 -4.95 -2.30 -23.99
CA GLY A 357 -6.11 -2.85 -24.70
C GLY A 357 -6.59 -1.95 -25.85
N ASP A 358 -7.22 -2.55 -26.86
CA ASP A 358 -7.84 -1.82 -27.97
C ASP A 358 -9.03 -0.95 -27.48
N ALA A 359 -9.05 0.33 -27.86
CA ALA A 359 -10.09 1.29 -27.47
C ALA A 359 -11.39 1.10 -28.28
N ARG A 360 -12.57 1.24 -27.65
CA ARG A 360 -13.88 1.03 -28.30
C ARG A 360 -14.55 2.34 -28.69
N LEU A 361 -14.75 2.56 -29.98
CA LEU A 361 -15.32 3.81 -30.51
C LEU A 361 -16.85 3.80 -30.49
N SER A 362 -17.45 4.94 -30.09
CA SER A 362 -18.90 5.18 -30.03
C SER A 362 -19.59 5.16 -31.40
N THR A 363 -18.85 5.43 -32.46
CA THR A 363 -19.26 5.25 -33.87
C THR A 363 -19.29 3.79 -34.30
N GLY A 364 -18.77 2.87 -33.47
CA GLY A 364 -18.64 1.45 -33.74
C GLY A 364 -17.26 1.09 -34.31
N GLY A 365 -16.59 0.13 -33.67
CA GLY A 365 -15.26 -0.35 -34.06
C GLY A 365 -14.27 -0.31 -32.90
N THR A 366 -13.03 -0.70 -33.18
CA THR A 366 -11.92 -0.70 -32.22
C THR A 366 -10.69 -0.06 -32.81
N LEU A 367 -10.09 0.88 -32.08
CA LEU A 367 -8.77 1.44 -32.36
C LEU A 367 -7.72 0.64 -31.58
N SER A 368 -6.57 0.31 -32.19
CA SER A 368 -5.54 -0.48 -31.51
C SER A 368 -4.49 0.41 -30.87
N GLN A 369 -4.21 0.17 -29.59
CA GLN A 369 -3.33 1.03 -28.78
C GLN A 369 -1.86 0.55 -28.72
N LYS A 370 -1.49 -0.43 -29.56
CA LYS A 370 -0.18 -1.13 -29.52
C LYS A 370 1.04 -0.27 -29.83
N ASP A 371 0.86 0.94 -30.35
CA ASP A 371 1.93 1.94 -30.46
C ASP A 371 2.49 2.35 -29.08
N ARG A 372 1.81 1.97 -27.99
CA ARG A 372 2.15 2.28 -26.58
C ARG A 372 2.82 1.14 -25.85
N ASP A 373 2.61 -0.08 -26.32
CA ASP A 373 3.12 -1.29 -25.69
C ASP A 373 4.64 -1.15 -25.62
N SER A 374 5.19 -1.13 -24.40
CA SER A 374 6.59 -0.78 -24.19
C SER A 374 7.17 -1.47 -22.97
N THR A 375 8.48 -1.67 -23.00
CA THR A 375 9.27 -2.18 -21.87
C THR A 375 10.31 -1.14 -21.47
N LEU A 376 10.30 -0.71 -20.21
CA LEU A 376 11.38 0.06 -19.61
C LEU A 376 12.31 -0.88 -18.83
N TYR A 377 13.61 -0.77 -19.10
CA TYR A 377 14.66 -1.34 -18.27
C TYR A 377 15.37 -0.22 -17.52
N THR A 378 15.58 -0.38 -16.20
CA THR A 378 16.37 0.58 -15.40
C THR A 378 17.43 -0.13 -14.55
N ALA A 379 18.50 0.60 -14.24
CA ALA A 379 19.50 0.23 -13.25
C ALA A 379 19.83 1.46 -12.40
N THR A 380 19.60 1.36 -11.10
CA THR A 380 19.81 2.44 -10.12
C THR A 380 20.90 2.04 -9.14
N LEU A 381 21.94 2.87 -9.04
CA LEU A 381 22.98 2.77 -8.02
C LEU A 381 22.73 3.85 -6.95
N ARG A 382 22.46 3.41 -5.72
CA ARG A 382 22.33 4.27 -4.53
C ARG A 382 23.56 4.14 -3.65
N THR A 383 24.06 5.26 -3.15
CA THR A 383 25.16 5.32 -2.17
C THR A 383 24.75 6.22 -1.01
N GLY A 384 24.55 5.63 0.16
CA GLY A 384 24.27 6.32 1.42
C GLY A 384 25.51 6.42 2.31
N TYR A 385 25.54 7.43 3.18
CA TYR A 385 26.53 7.55 4.26
C TYR A 385 25.83 7.86 5.57
N GLU A 386 25.86 6.91 6.51
CA GLU A 386 25.24 7.05 7.82
C GLU A 386 26.02 8.08 8.66
N ILE A 387 25.50 9.32 8.73
CA ILE A 387 26.05 10.35 9.62
C ILE A 387 25.71 10.00 11.07
N SER A 388 24.46 9.63 11.32
CA SER A 388 23.98 9.12 12.61
C SER A 388 22.96 8.00 12.37
N PRO A 389 22.66 7.14 13.36
CA PRO A 389 21.67 6.07 13.20
C PRO A 389 20.29 6.55 12.75
N ALA A 390 19.98 7.84 12.92
CA ALA A 390 18.70 8.43 12.55
C ALA A 390 18.71 9.24 11.24
N ILE A 391 19.87 9.46 10.61
CA ILE A 391 19.98 10.24 9.36
C ILE A 391 21.10 9.68 8.47
N THR A 392 20.71 9.16 7.31
CA THR A 392 21.60 8.65 6.26
C THR A 392 21.34 9.44 4.96
N PRO A 393 22.09 10.54 4.70
CA PRO A 393 22.09 11.17 3.38
C PRO A 393 22.57 10.18 2.30
N PHE A 394 22.00 10.28 1.11
CA PHE A 394 22.32 9.42 -0.02
C PHE A 394 22.35 10.17 -1.36
N THR A 395 23.00 9.56 -2.34
CA THR A 395 22.91 9.92 -3.76
C THR A 395 22.52 8.72 -4.61
N GLU A 396 21.83 8.99 -5.70
CA GLU A 396 21.36 7.99 -6.67
C GLU A 396 21.76 8.38 -8.09
N ILE A 397 22.13 7.38 -8.87
CA ILE A 397 22.33 7.48 -10.32
C ILE A 397 21.47 6.39 -10.96
N GLU A 398 20.51 6.81 -11.77
CA GLU A 398 19.61 5.96 -12.54
C GLU A 398 20.01 6.01 -14.02
N ILE A 399 20.19 4.86 -14.64
CA ILE A 399 20.26 4.73 -16.11
C ILE A 399 19.13 3.83 -16.58
N GLY A 400 18.56 4.10 -17.76
CA GLY A 400 17.48 3.29 -18.29
C GLY A 400 17.30 3.39 -19.80
N ARG A 401 16.45 2.52 -20.33
CA ARG A 401 16.14 2.40 -21.75
C ARG A 401 14.68 1.97 -21.91
N ARG A 402 13.83 2.79 -22.53
CA ARG A 402 12.50 2.36 -22.99
C ARG A 402 12.62 1.82 -24.40
N VAL A 403 11.99 0.67 -24.63
CA VAL A 403 11.81 0.08 -25.95
C VAL A 403 10.31 -0.07 -26.18
N TYR A 404 9.79 0.54 -27.23
CA TYR A 404 8.41 0.28 -27.68
C TYR A 404 8.39 -0.97 -28.56
N ASP A 405 7.38 -1.81 -28.39
CA ASP A 405 7.19 -3.08 -29.12
C ASP A 405 7.04 -2.83 -30.64
N LEU A 406 6.41 -1.70 -30.99
CA LEU A 406 6.44 -1.13 -32.34
C LEU A 406 7.56 -0.10 -32.44
N ARG A 407 8.57 -0.37 -33.28
CA ARG A 407 9.73 0.51 -33.50
C ARG A 407 9.32 1.92 -33.95
N VAL A 408 8.28 2.00 -34.78
CA VAL A 408 7.74 3.23 -35.36
C VAL A 408 6.24 3.22 -35.06
N ASP A 409 5.71 4.29 -34.48
CA ASP A 409 4.28 4.44 -34.22
C ASP A 409 3.46 4.68 -35.50
N SER A 410 2.13 4.61 -35.43
CA SER A 410 1.23 4.91 -36.56
C SER A 410 1.34 6.34 -37.09
N ASN A 411 1.89 7.27 -36.30
CA ASN A 411 2.19 8.65 -36.70
C ASN A 411 3.57 8.80 -37.36
N GLY A 412 4.38 7.72 -37.41
CA GLY A 412 5.66 7.65 -38.10
C GLY A 412 6.89 8.05 -37.27
N PHE A 413 6.86 7.95 -35.94
CA PHE A 413 7.94 8.35 -35.02
C PHE A 413 8.59 7.17 -34.28
N GLU A 414 9.91 7.23 -34.03
CA GLU A 414 10.65 6.23 -33.23
C GLU A 414 10.65 6.60 -31.74
N ARG A 415 9.68 6.07 -30.98
CA ARG A 415 9.39 6.48 -29.58
C ARG A 415 10.33 5.93 -28.51
N SER A 416 11.18 4.96 -28.84
CA SER A 416 12.13 4.37 -27.88
C SER A 416 13.07 5.44 -27.31
N SER A 417 13.48 5.31 -26.04
CA SER A 417 14.15 6.38 -25.30
C SER A 417 15.31 5.87 -24.43
N THR A 418 16.24 6.77 -24.09
CA THR A 418 17.36 6.52 -23.17
C THR A 418 17.28 7.49 -21.99
N ARG A 419 17.27 6.95 -20.77
CA ARG A 419 16.98 7.66 -19.51
C ARG A 419 18.25 7.81 -18.67
N LEU A 420 18.45 8.99 -18.09
CA LEU A 420 19.50 9.29 -17.12
C LEU A 420 18.92 10.18 -16.01
N GLY A 421 18.90 9.67 -14.79
CA GLY A 421 18.50 10.40 -13.58
C GLY A 421 19.64 10.52 -12.59
N VAL A 422 19.74 11.66 -11.90
CA VAL A 422 20.66 11.85 -10.76
C VAL A 422 19.90 12.54 -9.64
N ARG A 423 19.89 11.92 -8.45
CA ARG A 423 19.16 12.41 -7.26
C ARG A 423 20.07 12.43 -6.03
N ALA A 424 19.70 13.24 -5.05
CA ALA A 424 20.30 13.29 -3.73
C ALA A 424 19.19 13.45 -2.69
N GLY A 425 19.37 12.84 -1.52
CA GLY A 425 18.30 12.72 -0.53
C GLY A 425 18.81 12.41 0.87
N ALA A 426 17.89 12.14 1.79
CA ALA A 426 18.18 11.57 3.08
C ALA A 426 17.11 10.57 3.54
N GLU A 427 17.58 9.43 4.01
CA GLU A 427 16.84 8.45 4.80
C GLU A 427 16.83 8.90 6.27
N LEU A 428 15.69 8.73 6.94
CA LEU A 428 15.42 9.09 8.32
C LEU A 428 14.92 7.86 9.10
N ASP A 429 15.50 7.61 10.27
CA ASP A 429 15.03 6.58 11.20
C ASP A 429 15.05 7.10 12.65
N LEU A 430 13.93 7.65 13.08
CA LEU A 430 13.69 8.07 14.46
C LEU A 430 12.81 7.03 15.19
N GLY A 431 12.85 5.76 14.76
CA GLY A 431 12.00 4.68 15.22
C GLY A 431 10.51 4.98 15.02
N GLU A 432 9.69 4.61 16.02
CA GLU A 432 8.22 4.78 16.01
C GLU A 432 7.72 6.18 15.59
N LYS A 433 8.54 7.23 15.73
CA LYS A 433 8.11 8.64 15.56
C LYS A 433 8.16 9.15 14.12
N LEU A 434 9.22 8.85 13.38
CA LEU A 434 9.44 9.37 12.02
C LEU A 434 10.40 8.43 11.30
N ALA A 435 9.94 7.81 10.22
CA ALA A 435 10.75 6.95 9.37
C ALA A 435 10.49 7.27 7.89
N GLY A 436 11.42 6.89 7.01
CA GLY A 436 11.29 6.99 5.57
C GLY A 436 12.41 7.79 4.90
N GLU A 437 12.17 8.34 3.71
CA GLU A 437 13.16 9.07 2.92
C GLU A 437 12.57 10.22 2.10
N PHE A 438 13.42 11.16 1.68
CA PHE A 438 13.12 12.10 0.60
C PHE A 438 14.32 12.25 -0.34
N SER A 439 14.07 12.50 -1.62
CA SER A 439 15.09 12.78 -2.63
C SER A 439 14.67 13.89 -3.59
N ALA A 440 15.65 14.67 -4.07
CA ALA A 440 15.47 15.67 -5.12
C ALA A 440 16.60 15.55 -6.14
N GLY A 441 16.37 15.93 -7.40
CA GLY A 441 17.31 15.67 -8.47
C GLY A 441 16.89 16.21 -9.83
N TRP A 442 17.49 15.65 -10.87
CA TRP A 442 17.18 15.94 -12.27
C TRP A 442 17.12 14.65 -13.09
N LEU A 443 16.19 14.61 -14.04
CA LEU A 443 15.98 13.50 -14.96
C LEU A 443 16.00 14.01 -16.40
N ARG A 444 16.61 13.22 -17.30
CA ARG A 444 16.49 13.42 -18.74
C ARG A 444 16.23 12.09 -19.43
N GLU A 445 15.23 12.07 -20.30
CA GLU A 445 14.86 10.95 -21.15
C GLU A 445 14.90 11.41 -22.61
N ALA A 446 15.92 10.97 -23.34
CA ALA A 446 16.14 11.32 -24.73
C ALA A 446 15.51 10.27 -25.64
N ILE A 447 14.52 10.68 -26.43
CA ILE A 447 13.85 9.86 -27.44
C ILE A 447 14.82 9.66 -28.63
N ASP A 448 14.76 8.51 -29.29
CA ASP A 448 15.64 8.15 -30.43
C ASP A 448 15.37 9.00 -31.69
N ASP A 449 14.16 9.52 -31.84
CA ASP A 449 13.73 10.35 -32.97
C ASP A 449 14.11 11.83 -32.78
N ASP A 450 15.09 12.32 -33.54
CA ASP A 450 15.56 13.72 -33.52
C ASP A 450 14.47 14.79 -33.76
N ARG A 451 13.26 14.41 -34.20
CA ARG A 451 12.11 15.33 -34.33
C ARG A 451 11.40 15.62 -33.01
N LEU A 452 11.60 14.79 -31.98
CA LEU A 452 10.94 14.90 -30.68
C LEU A 452 11.91 15.47 -29.64
N GLN A 453 11.39 16.24 -28.68
CA GLN A 453 12.24 16.85 -27.66
C GLN A 453 12.57 15.83 -26.57
N ALA A 454 13.81 15.84 -26.07
CA ALA A 454 14.14 15.08 -24.87
C ALA A 454 13.31 15.60 -23.67
N ILE A 455 12.56 14.71 -23.03
CA ILE A 455 11.89 14.98 -21.75
C ILE A 455 12.96 15.28 -20.72
N SER A 456 12.86 16.40 -20.01
CA SER A 456 13.89 16.84 -19.07
C SER A 456 13.29 17.76 -18.02
N GLY A 457 13.45 17.41 -16.74
CA GLY A 457 12.91 18.19 -15.63
C GLY A 457 13.61 17.87 -14.31
N ALA A 458 13.21 18.60 -13.28
CA ALA A 458 13.55 18.24 -11.92
C ALA A 458 12.87 16.91 -11.55
N THR A 459 13.33 16.26 -10.48
CA THR A 459 12.57 15.22 -9.81
C THR A 459 12.53 15.50 -8.31
N VAL A 460 11.39 15.28 -7.68
CA VAL A 460 11.21 15.23 -6.23
C VAL A 460 10.50 13.92 -5.91
N ASN A 461 10.98 13.18 -4.91
CA ASN A 461 10.30 12.02 -4.37
C ASN A 461 10.39 12.00 -2.84
N ALA A 462 9.45 11.34 -2.17
CA ALA A 462 9.43 11.13 -0.72
C ALA A 462 8.59 9.90 -0.36
N ASP A 463 8.95 9.20 0.70
CA ASP A 463 8.07 8.31 1.44
C ASP A 463 8.35 8.55 2.92
N LEU A 464 7.46 9.22 3.63
CA LEU A 464 7.67 9.67 5.01
C LEU A 464 6.48 9.32 5.89
N ARG A 465 6.71 8.54 6.95
CA ARG A 465 5.72 8.14 7.95
C ARG A 465 6.02 8.79 9.28
N TRP A 466 5.12 9.67 9.74
CA TRP A 466 5.22 10.40 11.00
C TRP A 466 4.13 9.97 11.99
N SER A 467 4.53 9.54 13.19
CA SER A 467 3.62 9.18 14.28
C SER A 467 3.69 10.23 15.40
N PRO A 468 2.93 11.35 15.34
CA PRO A 468 2.99 12.40 16.36
C PRO A 468 2.58 11.92 17.77
N GLN A 469 1.72 10.90 17.83
CA GLN A 469 1.20 10.28 19.05
C GLN A 469 0.68 8.87 18.72
N ARG A 470 0.58 7.98 19.72
CA ARG A 470 0.01 6.64 19.52
C ARG A 470 -1.41 6.72 18.94
N GLY A 471 -1.69 5.87 17.95
CA GLY A 471 -2.96 5.86 17.22
C GLY A 471 -3.14 7.07 16.28
N THR A 472 -2.08 7.81 15.94
CA THR A 472 -2.06 8.73 14.78
C THR A 472 -0.86 8.40 13.91
N THR A 473 -1.12 8.19 12.61
CA THR A 473 -0.09 8.06 11.57
C THR A 473 -0.38 9.11 10.50
N ILE A 474 0.63 9.89 10.12
CA ILE A 474 0.59 10.82 9.00
C ILE A 474 1.58 10.31 7.96
N GLY A 475 1.16 10.16 6.71
CA GLY A 475 2.02 9.79 5.59
C GLY A 475 2.20 10.97 4.63
N LEU A 476 3.41 11.14 4.08
CA LEU A 476 3.70 12.03 2.97
C LEU A 476 4.50 11.25 1.91
N THR A 477 3.91 11.07 0.72
CA THR A 477 4.37 10.07 -0.26
C THR A 477 4.39 10.67 -1.67
N GLY A 478 5.56 11.08 -2.15
CA GLY A 478 5.71 11.83 -3.39
C GLY A 478 6.70 11.31 -4.41
N GLN A 479 6.47 11.71 -5.66
CA GLN A 479 7.14 11.20 -6.84
C GLN A 479 7.21 12.18 -8.00
N THR A 480 8.08 11.84 -8.96
CA THR A 480 8.06 12.40 -10.31
C THR A 480 8.01 11.28 -11.34
N ILE A 481 6.86 11.12 -11.99
CA ILE A 481 6.60 10.14 -13.05
C ILE A 481 6.80 10.82 -14.41
N VAL A 482 7.36 10.11 -15.38
CA VAL A 482 7.37 10.52 -16.79
C VAL A 482 6.41 9.64 -17.57
N GLU A 483 5.55 10.25 -18.39
CA GLU A 483 4.65 9.52 -19.26
C GLU A 483 5.03 9.87 -20.71
N GLY A 484 5.64 8.93 -21.45
CA GLY A 484 5.90 9.13 -22.88
C GLY A 484 4.58 9.28 -23.65
N THR A 485 4.58 9.88 -24.84
CA THR A 485 3.39 9.91 -25.72
C THR A 485 3.69 9.52 -27.16
N THR A 486 2.67 9.05 -27.87
CA THR A 486 2.60 8.83 -29.32
C THR A 486 1.81 9.94 -30.04
N THR A 487 1.36 10.99 -29.34
CA THR A 487 0.85 12.21 -29.99
C THR A 487 1.82 12.67 -31.07
N ALA A 488 1.34 12.97 -32.28
CA ALA A 488 2.20 13.46 -33.34
C ALA A 488 2.87 14.79 -32.91
N ASN A 489 4.21 14.80 -32.90
CA ASN A 489 5.08 15.93 -32.52
C ASN A 489 5.16 16.32 -31.03
N GLU A 490 4.41 15.70 -30.11
CA GLU A 490 4.70 15.82 -28.67
C GLU A 490 5.61 14.68 -28.22
N SER A 491 6.31 14.87 -27.09
CA SER A 491 7.36 13.96 -26.61
C SER A 491 6.88 13.09 -25.45
N GLY A 492 6.13 13.68 -24.53
CA GLY A 492 5.54 13.06 -23.34
C GLY A 492 5.20 14.12 -22.31
N THR A 493 4.93 13.72 -21.07
CA THR A 493 4.63 14.61 -19.95
C THR A 493 5.46 14.26 -18.71
N ILE A 494 5.62 15.22 -17.80
CA ILE A 494 6.16 14.99 -16.45
C ILE A 494 5.03 15.24 -15.45
N LEU A 495 4.74 14.24 -14.63
CA LEU A 495 3.75 14.27 -13.56
C LEU A 495 4.49 14.39 -12.22
N TYR A 496 4.35 15.54 -11.57
CA TYR A 496 4.88 15.84 -10.24
C TYR A 496 3.76 15.72 -9.21
N SER A 497 3.95 14.91 -8.17
CA SER A 497 2.83 14.57 -7.31
C SER A 497 3.30 13.88 -6.01
N GLY A 498 2.94 14.37 -4.81
CA GLY A 498 3.17 13.67 -3.52
C GLY A 498 2.19 13.81 -2.33
N ARG A 499 1.42 12.75 -2.11
CA ARG A 499 0.21 12.58 -1.31
C ARG A 499 0.38 12.84 0.18
N LEU A 500 -0.56 13.57 0.82
CA LEU A 500 -0.64 13.67 2.28
C LEU A 500 -1.80 12.80 2.82
N THR A 501 -1.50 11.84 3.69
CA THR A 501 -2.48 10.97 4.36
C THR A 501 -2.45 11.14 5.88
N GLY A 502 -3.56 10.84 6.54
CA GLY A 502 -3.67 10.86 8.01
C GLY A 502 -4.69 9.86 8.53
N GLU A 503 -4.23 8.87 9.30
CA GLU A 503 -5.08 7.92 10.03
C GLU A 503 -5.11 8.27 11.52
N ARG A 504 -6.29 8.15 12.14
CA ARG A 504 -6.50 8.30 13.58
C ARG A 504 -7.38 7.20 14.14
N GLU A 505 -6.85 6.45 15.11
CA GLU A 505 -7.64 5.68 16.06
C GLU A 505 -8.36 6.66 17.01
N ILE A 506 -9.62 6.98 16.71
CA ILE A 506 -10.43 7.89 17.54
C ILE A 506 -10.87 7.14 18.81
N ARG A 507 -11.14 5.84 18.67
CA ARG A 507 -11.39 4.84 19.73
C ARG A 507 -10.97 3.48 19.18
N ALA A 508 -10.77 2.49 20.06
CA ALA A 508 -10.46 1.11 19.66
C ALA A 508 -11.43 0.49 18.63
N ASN A 509 -12.67 1.00 18.52
CA ASN A 509 -13.65 0.56 17.52
C ASN A 509 -14.01 1.63 16.47
N LEU A 510 -13.24 2.72 16.36
CA LEU A 510 -13.55 3.86 15.48
C LEU A 510 -12.27 4.47 14.91
N THR A 511 -11.95 4.11 13.67
CA THR A 511 -10.83 4.68 12.90
C THR A 511 -11.37 5.78 11.98
N GLY A 512 -10.74 6.94 11.96
CA GLY A 512 -10.96 8.00 10.97
C GLY A 512 -9.74 8.12 10.06
N ASN A 513 -9.97 8.29 8.76
CA ASN A 513 -8.93 8.50 7.77
C ASN A 513 -9.18 9.81 6.99
N ALA A 514 -8.11 10.47 6.57
CA ALA A 514 -8.14 11.62 5.68
C ALA A 514 -6.99 11.52 4.67
N ALA A 515 -7.21 12.04 3.46
CA ALA A 515 -6.16 12.24 2.48
C ALA A 515 -6.39 13.57 1.74
N LEU A 516 -5.30 14.26 1.42
CA LEU A 516 -5.28 15.45 0.57
C LEU A 516 -4.36 15.19 -0.61
N GLY A 517 -4.60 15.91 -1.71
CA GLY A 517 -3.77 15.77 -2.87
C GLY A 517 -3.84 16.86 -3.95
N VAL A 518 -2.70 17.09 -4.60
CA VAL A 518 -2.54 17.85 -5.84
C VAL A 518 -1.55 17.16 -6.82
N ASP A 519 -2.03 16.82 -8.03
CA ASP A 519 -1.19 16.41 -9.16
C ASP A 519 -0.89 17.62 -10.05
N TRP A 520 0.37 17.78 -10.46
CA TRP A 520 0.74 18.72 -11.52
C TRP A 520 1.39 17.99 -12.70
N ARG A 521 0.77 18.07 -13.88
CA ARG A 521 1.32 17.54 -15.13
C ARG A 521 1.75 18.66 -16.07
N ASP A 522 2.98 18.55 -16.57
CA ASP A 522 3.62 19.45 -17.54
C ASP A 522 3.85 18.70 -18.87
N TYR A 523 3.45 19.28 -20.02
CA TYR A 523 3.50 18.61 -21.33
C TYR A 523 4.73 19.03 -22.15
N ILE A 524 5.56 18.06 -22.53
CA ILE A 524 6.80 18.29 -23.27
C ILE A 524 6.56 18.19 -24.79
N GLY A 525 6.41 19.35 -25.42
CA GLY A 525 6.20 19.49 -26.87
C GLY A 525 5.03 20.42 -27.24
N SER A 526 4.17 20.70 -26.28
CA SER A 526 3.11 21.71 -26.32
C SER A 526 3.27 22.68 -25.13
N ASP A 527 2.29 23.56 -24.91
CA ASP A 527 2.18 24.40 -23.71
C ASP A 527 1.14 23.86 -22.69
N GLY A 528 0.72 22.59 -22.87
CA GLY A 528 -0.27 21.91 -22.06
C GLY A 528 0.15 21.72 -20.60
N HIS A 529 -0.80 21.87 -19.68
CA HIS A 529 -0.64 21.51 -18.27
C HIS A 529 -1.97 21.16 -17.61
N ASP A 530 -1.94 20.19 -16.69
CA ASP A 530 -3.06 19.85 -15.82
C ASP A 530 -2.70 20.06 -14.35
N LEU A 531 -3.67 20.56 -13.57
CA LEU A 531 -3.68 20.54 -12.12
C LEU A 531 -4.90 19.74 -11.65
N MET A 532 -4.69 18.56 -11.05
CA MET A 532 -5.77 17.83 -10.38
C MET A 532 -5.67 18.03 -8.87
N LEU A 533 -6.77 18.39 -8.20
CA LEU A 533 -6.86 18.52 -6.75
C LEU A 533 -7.81 17.45 -6.22
N SER A 534 -7.44 16.73 -5.16
CA SER A 534 -8.31 15.77 -4.48
C SER A 534 -8.30 15.94 -2.95
N ALA A 535 -9.41 15.59 -2.32
CA ALA A 535 -9.51 15.50 -0.87
C ALA A 535 -10.52 14.40 -0.49
N GLU A 536 -10.16 13.57 0.47
CA GLU A 536 -10.93 12.42 0.92
C GLU A 536 -10.99 12.39 2.46
N ALA A 537 -12.16 12.11 3.01
CA ALA A 537 -12.35 11.88 4.44
C ALA A 537 -13.23 10.64 4.64
N GLY A 538 -12.83 9.77 5.56
CA GLY A 538 -13.52 8.53 5.85
C GLY A 538 -13.55 8.16 7.33
N LEU A 539 -14.44 7.23 7.65
CA LEU A 539 -14.71 6.76 9.00
C LEU A 539 -15.14 5.30 8.95
N THR A 540 -14.46 4.45 9.73
CA THR A 540 -14.78 3.03 9.90
C THR A 540 -15.17 2.78 11.35
N TRP A 541 -16.44 2.45 11.58
CA TRP A 541 -16.98 2.10 12.90
C TRP A 541 -17.12 0.58 13.01
N TRP A 542 -16.23 -0.05 13.77
CA TRP A 542 -16.27 -1.48 14.05
C TRP A 542 -17.40 -1.83 15.02
N LEU A 543 -18.30 -2.71 14.55
CA LEU A 543 -19.43 -3.26 15.33
C LEU A 543 -18.98 -4.49 16.13
N ASN A 544 -18.03 -5.23 15.58
CA ASN A 544 -17.25 -6.30 16.20
C ASN A 544 -15.96 -6.48 15.38
N ARG A 545 -15.00 -7.31 15.82
CA ARG A 545 -13.70 -7.46 15.13
C ARG A 545 -13.79 -7.93 13.67
N TYR A 546 -14.91 -8.51 13.26
CA TYR A 546 -15.11 -9.04 11.91
C TYR A 546 -15.91 -8.13 10.98
N ALA A 547 -16.57 -7.09 11.49
CA ALA A 547 -17.48 -6.27 10.71
C ALA A 547 -17.53 -4.80 11.17
N GLY A 548 -17.28 -3.89 10.24
CA GLY A 548 -17.35 -2.45 10.42
C GLY A 548 -18.28 -1.78 9.41
N LEU A 549 -18.88 -0.66 9.81
CA LEU A 549 -19.60 0.25 8.92
C LEU A 549 -18.62 1.33 8.44
N THR A 550 -18.46 1.46 7.13
CA THR A 550 -17.46 2.34 6.51
C THR A 550 -18.15 3.39 5.65
N THR A 551 -17.79 4.65 5.87
CA THR A 551 -18.28 5.80 5.09
C THR A 551 -17.11 6.62 4.58
N ARG A 552 -17.15 7.06 3.32
CA ARG A 552 -16.20 8.03 2.75
C ARG A 552 -16.93 9.18 2.07
N ALA A 553 -16.31 10.35 2.04
CA ALA A 553 -16.62 11.44 1.13
C ALA A 553 -15.32 11.85 0.41
N ARG A 554 -15.36 11.93 -0.91
CA ARG A 554 -14.25 12.37 -1.77
C ARG A 554 -14.70 13.54 -2.63
N THR A 555 -13.82 14.51 -2.82
CA THR A 555 -13.93 15.53 -3.87
C THR A 555 -12.68 15.51 -4.71
N GLU A 556 -12.85 15.78 -6.00
CA GLU A 556 -11.81 15.77 -7.02
C GLU A 556 -12.11 16.86 -8.05
N LYS A 557 -11.08 17.55 -8.55
CA LYS A 557 -11.21 18.61 -9.54
C LYS A 557 -9.97 18.64 -10.43
N GLN A 558 -10.15 18.50 -11.75
CA GLN A 558 -9.10 18.83 -12.71
C GLN A 558 -9.30 20.25 -13.25
N ILE A 559 -8.20 20.96 -13.46
CA ILE A 559 -8.09 22.25 -14.14
C ILE A 559 -7.01 22.09 -15.22
N SER A 560 -7.29 22.51 -16.45
CA SER A 560 -6.36 22.41 -17.57
C SER A 560 -6.36 23.70 -18.40
N ASN A 561 -5.31 23.94 -19.17
CA ASN A 561 -5.35 24.90 -20.28
C ASN A 561 -5.77 24.27 -21.62
N LEU A 562 -5.85 22.94 -21.69
CA LEU A 562 -6.31 22.20 -22.86
C LEU A 562 -7.84 22.06 -22.83
N GLU A 563 -8.48 22.19 -23.99
CA GLU A 563 -9.95 22.19 -24.10
C GLU A 563 -10.58 20.85 -23.66
N GLY A 564 -11.72 20.91 -22.96
CA GLY A 564 -12.50 19.73 -22.60
C GLY A 564 -11.97 18.88 -21.43
N ARG A 565 -10.89 19.27 -20.73
CA ARG A 565 -10.32 18.52 -19.59
C ARG A 565 -10.78 19.00 -18.19
N ASP A 566 -11.37 20.18 -18.08
CA ASP A 566 -11.88 20.72 -16.81
C ASP A 566 -13.08 19.90 -16.28
N TYR A 567 -12.98 19.37 -15.05
CA TYR A 567 -14.11 18.71 -14.38
C TYR A 567 -14.10 18.89 -12.86
N THR A 568 -15.20 18.54 -12.21
CA THR A 568 -15.28 18.41 -10.74
C THR A 568 -16.20 17.25 -10.39
N ALA A 569 -15.71 16.35 -9.53
CA ALA A 569 -16.44 15.18 -9.04
C ALA A 569 -16.55 15.23 -7.51
N HIS A 570 -17.74 14.96 -7.00
CA HIS A 570 -18.00 14.77 -5.58
C HIS A 570 -18.66 13.41 -5.41
N SER A 571 -18.09 12.54 -4.56
CA SER A 571 -18.67 11.23 -4.28
C SER A 571 -18.77 10.92 -2.79
N ILE A 572 -19.78 10.15 -2.43
CA ILE A 572 -20.04 9.65 -1.07
C ILE A 572 -20.24 8.14 -1.16
N PHE A 573 -19.47 7.40 -0.39
CA PHE A 573 -19.57 5.95 -0.23
C PHE A 573 -20.14 5.59 1.16
N VAL A 574 -21.02 4.60 1.19
CA VAL A 574 -21.47 3.93 2.42
C VAL A 574 -21.49 2.42 2.18
N GLY A 575 -20.78 1.66 3.02
CA GLY A 575 -20.68 0.21 2.90
C GLY A 575 -20.31 -0.50 4.20
N VAL A 576 -20.18 -1.82 4.11
CA VAL A 576 -19.74 -2.70 5.19
C VAL A 576 -18.37 -3.27 4.83
N THR A 577 -17.41 -3.12 5.74
CA THR A 577 -16.10 -3.77 5.69
C THR A 577 -16.13 -5.03 6.54
N LEU A 578 -15.58 -6.13 6.03
CA LEU A 578 -15.54 -7.46 6.63
C LEU A 578 -14.09 -7.98 6.63
N GLN A 579 -13.64 -8.51 7.76
CA GLN A 579 -12.30 -9.12 7.92
C GLN A 579 -12.41 -10.38 8.82
N PRO A 580 -11.79 -11.53 8.50
CA PRO A 580 -11.90 -12.77 9.29
C PRO A 580 -10.76 -13.01 10.30
#